data_AF-A0A927U7S8-F1
#
_entry.id   AF-A0A927U7S8-F1
#
_cell.length_a   1.000
_cell.length_b   1.000
_cell.length_c   1.000
_cell.angle_alpha   90.00
_cell.angle_beta   90.00
_cell.angle_gamma   90.00
#
_symmetry.space_group_name_H-M   'P 1'
#
loop_
_entity.id
_entity.type
_entity.pdbx_description
1 polymer ?
#
loop_
_entity_poly.entity_id
_entity_poly.type
_entity_poly.pdbx_seq_one_letter_code
_entity_poly.pdbx_strand_id
1 'polypeptide(L)'
;MMKKGSLEVVYWFIIDLITIVLACLFSSHKANLWVVSIGVVGFSLYSIFKSYKTPGYLPNTLAIPENNRKPVYDYIRIIAVVFIISVHILGPDWENTKGMENTIIYHVLNYIRCFTGVSGDCLFIMISGALLLGFKEESVLTFYRKRLTKVVIPLIIYYLFYLWQYDAMGGLSVLQVIKKIITADYAGANVYHFWLIYIIISLYVIVPFLRYMLKDMPYKVLTSLVSVMFIYYLLTRFIINESAMPMHFSFWLMMFIMGYWYGRSETRKYDNIAILVGLLAAILFGIYLKLRTGLPDDFDSEYPLIIPASIGIMAIFFKLQNRLKNVYLIRLISKYSYGIILVHMLVINFAVKLYIYKYFSALYYQGLGFVLIVLITLIGSLITAYFIDNIFVNPITALLGRDFKQRR
;
A
#
# COMPACT_ATOMS: atom_id res chain seq x y z
N MET A 1 -7.80 38.54 -15.27
CA MET A 1 -8.32 37.59 -14.25
C MET A 1 -9.19 36.55 -14.94
N MET A 2 -8.68 35.34 -15.17
CA MET A 2 -9.53 34.22 -15.57
C MET A 2 -10.54 33.94 -14.45
N LYS A 3 -11.84 33.85 -14.79
CA LYS A 3 -12.88 33.45 -13.82
C LYS A 3 -12.45 32.12 -13.19
N LYS A 4 -12.68 31.93 -11.88
CA LYS A 4 -12.40 30.73 -11.05
C LYS A 4 -13.12 29.44 -11.48
N GLY A 5 -13.45 29.33 -12.75
CA GLY A 5 -14.00 28.16 -13.40
C GLY A 5 -13.19 27.76 -14.62
N SER A 6 -12.63 28.73 -15.34
CA SER A 6 -11.86 28.43 -16.55
C SER A 6 -10.52 27.78 -16.22
N LEU A 7 -9.92 28.05 -15.05
CA LEU A 7 -8.67 27.42 -14.64
C LEU A 7 -8.86 25.93 -14.30
N GLU A 8 -9.94 25.60 -13.61
CA GLU A 8 -10.28 24.23 -13.22
C GLU A 8 -10.67 23.37 -14.42
N VAL A 9 -11.40 23.94 -15.39
CA VAL A 9 -11.70 23.25 -16.66
C VAL A 9 -10.43 22.98 -17.45
N VAL A 10 -9.57 23.98 -17.63
CA VAL A 10 -8.29 23.82 -18.34
C VAL A 10 -7.41 22.78 -17.64
N TYR A 11 -7.36 22.81 -16.31
CA TYR A 11 -6.62 21.82 -15.52
C TYR A 11 -7.10 20.39 -15.80
N TRP A 12 -8.40 20.12 -15.67
CA TRP A 12 -8.93 18.77 -15.89
C TRP A 12 -8.83 18.34 -17.36
N PHE A 13 -8.95 19.26 -18.31
CA PHE A 13 -8.73 18.96 -19.73
C PHE A 13 -7.27 18.55 -20.01
N ILE A 14 -6.29 19.25 -19.42
CA ILE A 14 -4.87 18.87 -19.52
C ILE A 14 -4.66 17.48 -18.88
N ILE A 15 -5.27 17.23 -17.73
CA ILE A 15 -5.22 15.94 -17.04
C ILE A 15 -5.78 14.81 -17.91
N ASP A 16 -6.88 15.05 -18.61
CA ASP A 16 -7.46 14.07 -19.55
C ASP A 16 -6.52 13.78 -20.70
N LEU A 17 -5.96 14.83 -21.32
CA LEU A 17 -5.02 14.70 -22.41
C LEU A 17 -3.78 13.88 -21.98
N ILE A 18 -3.21 14.19 -20.81
CA ILE A 18 -2.08 13.43 -20.28
C ILE A 18 -2.48 11.99 -20.00
N THR A 19 -3.66 11.74 -19.44
CA THR A 19 -4.13 10.37 -19.15
C THR A 19 -4.27 9.55 -20.43
N ILE A 20 -4.84 10.15 -21.49
CA ILE A 20 -4.98 9.51 -22.79
C ILE A 20 -3.59 9.24 -23.40
N VAL A 21 -2.66 10.20 -23.33
CA VAL A 21 -1.29 10.01 -23.84
C VAL A 21 -0.58 8.89 -23.08
N LEU A 22 -0.68 8.84 -21.74
CA LEU A 22 -0.10 7.76 -20.93
C LEU A 22 -0.73 6.41 -21.29
N ALA A 23 -2.05 6.36 -21.49
CA ALA A 23 -2.72 5.14 -21.95
C ALA A 23 -2.24 4.72 -23.35
N CYS A 24 -2.01 5.66 -24.28
CA CYS A 24 -1.44 5.37 -25.60
C CYS A 24 -0.02 4.82 -25.53
N LEU A 25 0.81 5.39 -24.66
CA LEU A 25 2.21 5.01 -24.54
C LEU A 25 2.37 3.64 -23.87
N PHE A 26 1.52 3.32 -22.89
CA PHE A 26 1.70 2.14 -22.06
C PHE A 26 0.68 1.01 -22.33
N SER A 27 -0.38 1.23 -23.11
CA SER A 27 -1.33 0.16 -23.47
C SER A 27 -0.76 -0.73 -24.58
N SER A 28 -0.85 -2.04 -24.39
CA SER A 28 -0.45 -3.05 -25.37
C SER A 28 -1.50 -3.30 -26.47
N HIS A 29 -2.74 -2.79 -26.34
CA HIS A 29 -3.83 -3.12 -27.27
C HIS A 29 -4.61 -1.88 -27.77
N LYS A 30 -4.83 -1.79 -29.09
CA LYS A 30 -5.50 -0.62 -29.71
C LYS A 30 -7.00 -0.50 -29.39
N ALA A 31 -7.70 -1.62 -29.17
CA ALA A 31 -9.13 -1.61 -28.80
C ALA A 31 -9.37 -1.04 -27.39
N ASN A 32 -8.37 -1.20 -26.52
CA ASN A 32 -8.38 -0.82 -25.12
C ASN A 32 -8.31 0.71 -24.92
N LEU A 33 -7.76 1.43 -25.89
CA LEU A 33 -7.63 2.89 -25.88
C LEU A 33 -8.98 3.62 -25.89
N TRP A 34 -9.95 3.14 -26.67
CA TRP A 34 -11.27 3.78 -26.77
C TRP A 34 -12.04 3.74 -25.45
N VAL A 35 -11.95 2.63 -24.70
CA VAL A 35 -12.60 2.47 -23.39
C VAL A 35 -12.03 3.47 -22.38
N VAL A 36 -10.70 3.63 -22.38
CA VAL A 36 -10.04 4.61 -21.50
C VAL A 36 -10.38 6.03 -21.92
N SER A 37 -10.35 6.36 -23.22
CA SER A 37 -10.69 7.71 -23.70
C SER A 37 -12.14 8.11 -23.37
N ILE A 38 -13.10 7.20 -23.53
CA ILE A 38 -14.50 7.45 -23.17
C ILE A 38 -14.67 7.58 -21.66
N GLY A 39 -14.03 6.69 -20.88
CA GLY A 39 -14.05 6.75 -19.43
C GLY A 39 -13.43 8.04 -18.88
N VAL A 40 -12.29 8.46 -19.44
CA VAL A 40 -11.58 9.69 -19.06
C VAL A 40 -12.48 10.89 -19.29
N VAL A 41 -13.00 11.08 -20.51
CA VAL A 41 -13.84 12.23 -20.84
C VAL A 41 -15.16 12.22 -20.04
N GLY A 42 -15.78 11.06 -19.86
CA GLY A 42 -17.04 10.94 -19.12
C GLY A 42 -16.89 11.27 -17.64
N PHE A 43 -15.85 10.75 -16.99
CA PHE A 43 -15.67 10.95 -15.55
C PHE A 43 -14.88 12.22 -15.18
N SER A 44 -14.09 12.80 -16.09
CA SER A 44 -13.46 14.09 -15.87
C SER A 44 -14.46 15.23 -15.77
N LEU A 45 -15.58 15.14 -16.49
CA LEU A 45 -16.73 16.05 -16.35
C LEU A 45 -17.25 16.11 -14.91
N TYR A 46 -17.27 14.98 -14.21
CA TYR A 46 -17.61 14.98 -12.78
C TYR A 46 -16.58 15.77 -11.96
N SER A 47 -15.28 15.59 -12.23
CA SER A 47 -14.21 16.28 -11.50
C SER A 47 -14.20 17.78 -11.78
N ILE A 48 -14.50 18.19 -13.02
CA ILE A 48 -14.76 19.58 -13.40
C ILE A 48 -15.96 20.11 -12.61
N PHE A 49 -17.11 19.45 -12.69
CA PHE A 49 -18.33 19.89 -12.02
C PHE A 49 -18.15 19.99 -10.49
N LYS A 50 -17.42 19.05 -9.91
CA LYS A 50 -17.13 19.05 -8.47
C LYS A 50 -16.14 20.15 -8.07
N SER A 51 -15.15 20.45 -8.91
CA SER A 51 -14.29 21.63 -8.75
C SER A 51 -15.11 22.93 -8.68
N TYR A 52 -16.15 23.06 -9.51
CA TYR A 52 -17.05 24.20 -9.47
C TYR A 52 -17.92 24.25 -8.21
N LYS A 53 -18.56 23.13 -7.84
CA LYS A 53 -19.53 23.10 -6.74
C LYS A 53 -18.90 23.08 -5.35
N THR A 54 -17.66 22.59 -5.21
CA THR A 54 -17.01 22.40 -3.91
C THR A 54 -15.71 23.21 -3.86
N PRO A 55 -15.71 24.37 -3.17
CA PRO A 55 -14.50 25.17 -2.99
C PRO A 55 -13.36 24.34 -2.39
N GLY A 56 -12.17 24.43 -2.99
CA GLY A 56 -10.99 23.70 -2.50
C GLY A 56 -10.91 22.23 -2.93
N TYR A 57 -11.81 21.72 -3.79
CA TYR A 57 -11.73 20.34 -4.30
C TYR A 57 -10.40 20.07 -5.02
N LEU A 58 -10.03 20.92 -6.00
CA LEU A 58 -8.77 20.77 -6.74
C LEU A 58 -7.52 20.90 -5.85
N PRO A 59 -7.36 21.94 -4.99
CA PRO A 59 -6.27 21.96 -4.04
C PRO A 59 -6.20 20.72 -3.14
N ASN A 60 -7.36 20.18 -2.75
CA ASN A 60 -7.41 18.95 -1.99
C ASN A 60 -6.91 17.75 -2.81
N THR A 61 -7.28 17.58 -4.09
CA THR A 61 -6.74 16.48 -4.93
C THR A 61 -5.21 16.50 -4.93
N LEU A 62 -4.61 17.69 -4.99
CA LEU A 62 -3.16 17.90 -4.93
C LEU A 62 -2.55 17.86 -3.52
N ALA A 63 -3.32 17.56 -2.47
CA ALA A 63 -2.85 17.55 -1.07
C ALA A 63 -2.22 18.89 -0.60
N ILE A 64 -2.67 20.01 -1.18
CA ILE A 64 -2.23 21.36 -0.79
C ILE A 64 -2.64 21.68 0.65
N PRO A 65 -3.91 21.45 1.08
CA PRO A 65 -4.34 21.79 2.44
C PRO A 65 -3.65 20.95 3.51
N GLU A 66 -3.24 21.61 4.59
CA GLU A 66 -2.65 21.01 5.78
C GLU A 66 -3.71 20.60 6.82
N ASN A 67 -4.77 19.91 6.38
CA ASN A 67 -5.80 19.34 7.27
C ASN A 67 -5.13 18.58 8.42
N ASN A 68 -5.73 18.52 9.64
CA ASN A 68 -5.29 17.83 10.89
C ASN A 68 -4.53 16.49 10.70
N ARG A 69 -3.35 16.55 10.07
CA ARG A 69 -2.50 15.45 9.68
C ARG A 69 -1.40 15.39 10.71
N LYS A 70 -1.08 14.16 11.12
CA LYS A 70 0.07 13.90 11.97
C LYS A 70 1.19 13.45 11.04
N PRO A 71 2.22 14.29 10.77
CA PRO A 71 3.26 13.98 9.80
C PRO A 71 3.88 12.60 10.01
N VAL A 72 4.06 12.18 11.26
CA VAL A 72 4.56 10.84 11.63
C VAL A 72 3.95 9.69 10.82
N TYR A 73 2.62 9.66 10.63
CA TYR A 73 1.98 8.60 9.85
C TYR A 73 2.20 8.75 8.34
N ASP A 74 2.36 9.99 7.85
CA ASP A 74 2.65 10.24 6.44
C ASP A 74 4.07 9.76 6.10
N TYR A 75 5.05 10.00 6.97
CA TYR A 75 6.41 9.50 6.81
C TYR A 75 6.47 7.97 6.85
N ILE A 76 5.83 7.32 7.83
CA ILE A 76 5.82 5.85 7.92
C ILE A 76 5.16 5.23 6.68
N ARG A 77 4.07 5.84 6.16
CA ARG A 77 3.41 5.37 4.93
C ARG A 77 4.34 5.42 3.72
N ILE A 78 5.13 6.47 3.58
CA ILE A 78 6.07 6.59 2.45
C ILE A 78 7.14 5.51 2.54
N ILE A 79 7.69 5.27 3.74
CA ILE A 79 8.65 4.18 3.94
C ILE A 79 8.02 2.83 3.57
N ALA A 80 6.79 2.56 4.03
CA ALA A 80 6.08 1.33 3.69
C ALA A 80 5.90 1.17 2.16
N VAL A 81 5.49 2.23 1.47
CA VAL A 81 5.33 2.24 0.01
C VAL A 81 6.66 1.98 -0.71
N VAL A 82 7.74 2.66 -0.29
CA VAL A 82 9.08 2.47 -0.87
C VAL A 82 9.56 1.04 -0.65
N PHE A 83 9.28 0.47 0.52
CA PHE A 83 9.63 -0.90 0.86
C PHE A 83 8.90 -1.93 0.01
N ILE A 84 7.58 -1.78 -0.18
CA ILE A 84 6.77 -2.62 -1.07
C ILE A 84 7.27 -2.53 -2.52
N ILE A 85 7.55 -1.32 -3.01
CA ILE A 85 8.10 -1.14 -4.37
C ILE A 85 9.46 -1.83 -4.50
N SER A 86 10.31 -1.75 -3.46
CA SER A 86 11.67 -2.30 -3.47
C SER A 86 11.67 -3.81 -3.66
N VAL A 87 10.83 -4.56 -2.93
CA VAL A 87 10.75 -6.02 -3.07
C VAL A 87 10.24 -6.42 -4.46
N HIS A 88 9.32 -5.64 -5.03
CA HIS A 88 8.73 -5.93 -6.35
C HIS A 88 9.61 -5.55 -7.54
N ILE A 89 10.63 -4.72 -7.32
CA ILE A 89 11.72 -4.50 -8.29
C ILE A 89 12.73 -5.64 -8.17
N LEU A 90 13.21 -5.92 -6.95
CA LEU A 90 14.29 -6.89 -6.74
C LEU A 90 13.86 -8.35 -6.93
N GLY A 91 12.59 -8.68 -6.68
CA GLY A 91 12.07 -10.04 -6.80
C GLY A 91 12.19 -10.60 -8.22
N PRO A 92 11.52 -10.01 -9.22
CA PRO A 92 11.62 -10.47 -10.62
C PRO A 92 13.04 -10.37 -11.19
N ASP A 93 13.82 -9.37 -10.76
CA ASP A 93 15.18 -9.20 -11.26
C ASP A 93 16.15 -10.25 -10.69
N TRP A 94 15.76 -10.94 -9.61
CA TRP A 94 16.59 -11.91 -8.90
C TRP A 94 17.02 -13.10 -9.78
N GLU A 95 16.23 -13.46 -10.78
CA GLU A 95 16.61 -14.51 -11.74
C GLU A 95 17.90 -14.17 -12.51
N ASN A 96 18.25 -12.88 -12.60
CA ASN A 96 19.45 -12.38 -13.27
C ASN A 96 20.70 -12.40 -12.38
N THR A 97 20.63 -12.87 -11.13
CA THR A 97 21.76 -12.85 -10.19
C THR A 97 22.63 -14.11 -10.22
N LYS A 98 22.40 -15.01 -11.19
CA LYS A 98 23.18 -16.25 -11.32
C LYS A 98 24.67 -15.94 -11.43
N GLY A 99 25.48 -16.53 -10.56
CA GLY A 99 26.94 -16.30 -10.50
C GLY A 99 27.36 -15.10 -9.63
N MET A 100 26.42 -14.36 -9.05
CA MET A 100 26.70 -13.24 -8.15
C MET A 100 26.66 -13.63 -6.67
N GLU A 101 26.40 -14.90 -6.33
CA GLU A 101 26.04 -15.36 -4.99
C GLU A 101 27.11 -15.07 -3.93
N ASN A 102 28.39 -15.00 -4.35
CA ASN A 102 29.54 -14.71 -3.48
C ASN A 102 29.91 -13.22 -3.40
N THR A 103 29.12 -12.33 -4.01
CA THR A 103 29.41 -10.89 -4.05
C THR A 103 28.74 -10.13 -2.91
N ILE A 104 29.38 -9.06 -2.44
CA ILE A 104 28.78 -8.17 -1.42
C ILE A 104 27.46 -7.58 -1.93
N ILE A 105 27.40 -7.19 -3.21
CA ILE A 105 26.21 -6.58 -3.81
C ILE A 105 25.01 -7.53 -3.79
N TYR A 106 25.22 -8.82 -4.06
CA TYR A 106 24.18 -9.83 -3.96
C TYR A 106 23.62 -9.93 -2.54
N HIS A 107 24.49 -10.05 -1.53
CA HIS A 107 24.02 -10.15 -0.14
C HIS A 107 23.29 -8.88 0.32
N VAL A 108 23.76 -7.69 -0.06
CA VAL A 108 23.11 -6.41 0.26
C VAL A 108 21.73 -6.34 -0.38
N LEU A 109 21.61 -6.67 -1.67
CA LEU A 109 20.33 -6.63 -2.36
C LEU A 109 19.37 -7.73 -1.90
N ASN A 110 19.87 -8.90 -1.50
CA ASN A 110 19.03 -9.95 -0.91
C ASN A 110 18.46 -9.49 0.43
N TYR A 111 19.32 -8.89 1.27
CA TYR A 111 18.89 -8.31 2.53
C TYR A 111 17.82 -7.25 2.30
N ILE A 112 18.04 -6.31 1.37
CA ILE A 112 17.05 -5.27 1.05
C ILE A 112 15.76 -5.90 0.55
N ARG A 113 15.81 -6.85 -0.39
CA ARG A 113 14.62 -7.54 -0.93
C ARG A 113 13.78 -8.17 0.17
N CYS A 114 14.39 -9.02 1.00
CA CYS A 114 13.69 -9.72 2.08
C CYS A 114 13.22 -8.77 3.18
N PHE A 115 14.08 -7.86 3.62
CA PHE A 115 13.74 -6.93 4.71
C PHE A 115 12.61 -5.98 4.31
N THR A 116 12.67 -5.42 3.10
CA THR A 116 11.70 -4.41 2.66
C THR A 116 10.33 -5.00 2.39
N GLY A 117 10.20 -6.17 1.76
CA GLY A 117 8.88 -6.75 1.47
C GLY A 117 8.04 -6.92 2.73
N VAL A 118 8.56 -7.69 3.69
CA VAL A 118 7.86 -7.99 4.93
C VAL A 118 7.66 -6.75 5.79
N SER A 119 8.70 -5.93 5.95
CA SER A 119 8.61 -4.73 6.79
C SER A 119 7.62 -3.71 6.20
N GLY A 120 7.57 -3.59 4.87
CA GLY A 120 6.63 -2.70 4.18
C GLY A 120 5.18 -3.06 4.49
N ASP A 121 4.85 -4.34 4.37
CA ASP A 121 3.51 -4.87 4.66
C ASP A 121 3.17 -4.73 6.15
N CYS A 122 4.10 -5.11 7.03
CA CYS A 122 3.98 -4.93 8.48
C CYS A 122 3.66 -3.48 8.85
N LEU A 123 4.45 -2.52 8.34
CA LEU A 123 4.26 -1.10 8.62
C LEU A 123 2.91 -0.60 8.10
N PHE A 124 2.48 -1.04 6.91
CA PHE A 124 1.20 -0.64 6.33
C PHE A 124 0.00 -1.13 7.18
N ILE A 125 0.07 -2.36 7.67
CA ILE A 125 -0.92 -2.96 8.57
C ILE A 125 -0.90 -2.27 9.95
N MET A 126 0.27 -2.03 10.52
CA MET A 126 0.42 -1.32 11.80
C MET A 126 -0.15 0.10 11.74
N ILE A 127 0.12 0.88 10.69
CA ILE A 127 -0.47 2.21 10.50
C ILE A 127 -2.00 2.12 10.42
N SER A 128 -2.51 1.11 9.69
CA SER A 128 -3.95 0.91 9.57
C SER A 128 -4.59 0.66 10.93
N GLY A 129 -3.97 -0.17 11.77
CA GLY A 129 -4.42 -0.44 13.14
C GLY A 129 -4.39 0.80 14.04
N ALA A 130 -3.27 1.52 14.04
CA ALA A 130 -3.08 2.76 14.80
C ALA A 130 -4.17 3.81 14.52
N LEU A 131 -4.62 3.90 13.27
CA LEU A 131 -5.58 4.93 12.85
C LEU A 131 -7.05 4.49 12.91
N LEU A 132 -7.30 3.17 12.91
CA LEU A 132 -8.66 2.63 12.82
C LEU A 132 -9.19 2.03 14.10
N LEU A 133 -8.34 1.50 14.98
CA LEU A 133 -8.79 0.83 16.21
C LEU A 133 -9.15 1.78 17.36
N GLY A 134 -8.77 3.06 17.27
CA GLY A 134 -9.27 4.08 18.20
C GLY A 134 -10.79 4.18 18.19
N PHE A 135 -11.40 4.18 19.37
CA PHE A 135 -12.85 4.22 19.52
C PHE A 135 -13.44 5.48 18.88
N LYS A 136 -14.56 5.29 18.18
CA LYS A 136 -15.36 6.36 17.56
C LYS A 136 -16.82 5.98 17.71
N GLU A 137 -17.62 6.93 18.15
CA GLU A 137 -19.06 6.78 18.23
C GLU A 137 -19.67 6.86 16.82
N GLU A 138 -19.74 5.72 16.15
CA GLU A 138 -20.41 5.54 14.87
C GLU A 138 -21.02 4.13 14.80
N SER A 139 -22.17 3.97 14.13
CA SER A 139 -22.78 2.65 13.99
C SER A 139 -21.93 1.74 13.10
N VAL A 140 -22.02 0.42 13.33
CA VAL A 140 -21.30 -0.61 12.56
C VAL A 140 -21.54 -0.45 11.05
N LEU A 141 -22.79 -0.24 10.64
CA LEU A 141 -23.14 -0.02 9.23
C LEU A 141 -22.51 1.26 8.67
N THR A 142 -22.47 2.34 9.46
CA THR A 142 -21.83 3.59 9.05
C THR A 142 -20.32 3.40 8.87
N PHE A 143 -19.67 2.65 9.75
CA PHE A 143 -18.26 2.29 9.61
C PHE A 143 -18.00 1.55 8.30
N TYR A 144 -18.72 0.46 8.03
CA TYR A 144 -18.52 -0.32 6.81
C TYR A 144 -18.79 0.52 5.55
N ARG A 145 -19.89 1.27 5.52
CA ARG A 145 -20.20 2.16 4.39
C ARG A 145 -19.10 3.18 4.14
N LYS A 146 -18.46 3.72 5.18
CA LYS A 146 -17.43 4.75 5.05
C LYS A 146 -16.04 4.20 4.73
N ARG A 147 -15.73 3.00 5.23
CA ARG A 147 -14.38 2.43 5.18
C ARG A 147 -14.22 1.38 4.10
N LEU A 148 -15.16 0.45 3.99
CA LEU A 148 -15.10 -0.58 2.95
C LEU A 148 -15.24 0.05 1.56
N THR A 149 -16.10 1.06 1.37
CA THR A 149 -16.19 1.75 0.06
C THR A 149 -14.86 2.38 -0.37
N LYS A 150 -14.08 2.93 0.58
CA LYS A 150 -12.77 3.55 0.29
C LYS A 150 -11.66 2.55 -0.03
N VAL A 151 -11.88 1.26 0.18
CA VAL A 151 -10.91 0.18 -0.07
C VAL A 151 -11.39 -0.68 -1.24
N VAL A 152 -12.63 -1.17 -1.16
CA VAL A 152 -13.24 -2.10 -2.11
C VAL A 152 -13.48 -1.45 -3.48
N ILE A 153 -13.97 -0.20 -3.54
CA ILE A 153 -14.21 0.47 -4.83
C ILE A 153 -12.89 0.67 -5.59
N PRO A 154 -11.84 1.27 -5.01
CA PRO A 154 -10.57 1.34 -5.70
C PRO A 154 -10.00 -0.06 -6.00
N LEU A 155 -10.09 -1.04 -5.10
CA LEU A 155 -9.66 -2.42 -5.41
C LEU A 155 -10.30 -2.94 -6.71
N ILE A 156 -11.63 -2.83 -6.85
CA ILE A 156 -12.35 -3.25 -8.05
C ILE A 156 -11.83 -2.49 -9.28
N ILE A 157 -11.75 -1.17 -9.19
CA ILE A 157 -11.32 -0.33 -10.32
C ILE A 157 -9.90 -0.69 -10.76
N TYR A 158 -8.95 -0.77 -9.83
CA TYR A 158 -7.58 -1.15 -10.16
C TYR A 158 -7.51 -2.58 -10.71
N TYR A 159 -8.26 -3.54 -10.15
CA TYR A 159 -8.33 -4.90 -10.67
C TYR A 159 -8.80 -4.92 -12.14
N LEU A 160 -9.83 -4.14 -12.47
CA LEU A 160 -10.29 -3.99 -13.85
C LEU A 160 -9.22 -3.35 -14.76
N PHE A 161 -8.47 -2.36 -14.27
CA PHE A 161 -7.32 -1.81 -15.01
C PHE A 161 -6.26 -2.86 -15.31
N TYR A 162 -5.96 -3.79 -14.38
CA TYR A 162 -5.04 -4.88 -14.64
C TYR A 162 -5.58 -5.88 -15.66
N LEU A 163 -6.84 -6.32 -15.52
CA LEU A 163 -7.46 -7.23 -16.50
C LEU A 163 -7.48 -6.60 -17.90
N TRP A 164 -7.78 -5.30 -17.98
CA TRP A 164 -7.75 -4.54 -19.22
C TRP A 164 -6.35 -4.49 -19.81
N GLN A 165 -5.35 -4.12 -19.00
CA GLN A 165 -3.98 -3.97 -19.47
C GLN A 165 -3.36 -5.30 -19.94
N TYR A 166 -3.70 -6.40 -19.29
CA TYR A 166 -3.22 -7.75 -19.68
C TYR A 166 -4.07 -8.43 -20.76
N ASP A 167 -5.04 -7.72 -21.37
CA ASP A 167 -6.00 -8.26 -22.36
C ASP A 167 -6.76 -9.49 -21.86
N ALA A 168 -6.89 -9.63 -20.55
CA ALA A 168 -7.57 -10.73 -19.89
C ALA A 168 -9.10 -10.53 -19.87
N MET A 169 -9.62 -9.41 -20.39
CA MET A 169 -11.06 -9.14 -20.47
C MET A 169 -11.74 -9.79 -21.68
N GLY A 170 -11.02 -10.00 -22.78
CA GLY A 170 -11.57 -10.36 -24.10
C GLY A 170 -12.36 -11.67 -24.23
N GLY A 171 -12.51 -12.43 -23.14
CA GLY A 171 -13.31 -13.66 -23.08
C GLY A 171 -14.01 -13.87 -21.73
N LEU A 172 -14.01 -12.88 -20.84
CA LEU A 172 -14.64 -13.00 -19.52
C LEU A 172 -16.03 -12.36 -19.50
N SER A 173 -17.03 -13.12 -19.08
CA SER A 173 -18.33 -12.58 -18.67
C SER A 173 -18.19 -11.72 -17.40
N VAL A 174 -19.14 -10.79 -17.19
CA VAL A 174 -19.21 -9.96 -15.97
C VAL A 174 -19.20 -10.83 -14.71
N LEU A 175 -19.91 -11.97 -14.72
CA LEU A 175 -19.95 -12.89 -13.58
C LEU A 175 -18.58 -13.52 -13.29
N GLN A 176 -17.79 -13.86 -14.32
CA GLN A 176 -16.43 -14.38 -14.13
C GLN A 176 -15.50 -13.33 -13.54
N VAL A 177 -15.61 -12.07 -13.98
CA VAL A 177 -14.84 -10.95 -13.39
C VAL A 177 -15.22 -10.75 -11.92
N ILE A 178 -16.51 -10.74 -11.59
CA ILE A 178 -16.99 -10.64 -10.21
C ILE A 178 -16.46 -11.82 -9.39
N LYS A 179 -16.56 -13.05 -9.90
CA LYS A 179 -16.06 -14.25 -9.23
C LYS A 179 -14.58 -14.10 -8.93
N LYS A 180 -13.76 -13.72 -9.92
CA LYS A 180 -12.31 -13.49 -9.75
C LYS A 180 -12.00 -12.49 -8.63
N ILE A 181 -12.71 -11.36 -8.57
CA ILE A 181 -12.51 -10.34 -7.53
C ILE A 181 -12.92 -10.88 -6.14
N ILE A 182 -14.09 -11.53 -6.04
CA ILE A 182 -14.61 -12.02 -4.75
C ILE A 182 -13.78 -13.19 -4.21
N THR A 183 -13.32 -14.08 -5.09
CA THR A 183 -12.47 -15.21 -4.70
C THR A 183 -11.01 -14.81 -4.52
N ALA A 184 -10.69 -13.52 -4.61
CA ALA A 184 -9.33 -13.00 -4.56
C ALA A 184 -8.39 -13.74 -5.52
N ASP A 185 -8.82 -14.00 -6.75
CA ASP A 185 -8.00 -14.64 -7.78
C ASP A 185 -6.92 -13.66 -8.26
N TYR A 186 -5.88 -13.49 -7.45
CA TYR A 186 -4.75 -12.63 -7.78
C TYR A 186 -3.74 -13.33 -8.69
N ALA A 187 -3.68 -14.66 -8.65
CA ALA A 187 -2.75 -15.45 -9.47
C ALA A 187 -3.22 -15.52 -10.93
N GLY A 188 -4.47 -15.94 -11.14
CA GLY A 188 -5.09 -16.06 -12.47
C GLY A 188 -5.44 -14.72 -13.13
N ALA A 189 -5.15 -13.60 -12.48
CA ALA A 189 -5.25 -12.24 -13.05
C ALA A 189 -3.91 -11.48 -13.04
N ASN A 190 -2.81 -12.14 -12.67
CA ASN A 190 -1.46 -11.56 -12.62
C ASN A 190 -1.36 -10.29 -11.74
N VAL A 191 -2.08 -10.29 -10.62
CA VAL A 191 -2.11 -9.20 -9.62
C VAL A 191 -1.73 -9.70 -8.23
N TYR A 192 -0.70 -10.56 -8.16
CA TYR A 192 -0.27 -11.24 -6.94
C TYR A 192 -0.16 -10.31 -5.73
N HIS A 193 0.39 -9.10 -5.90
CA HIS A 193 0.56 -8.08 -4.87
C HIS A 193 -0.73 -7.56 -4.22
N PHE A 194 -1.92 -7.88 -4.75
CA PHE A 194 -3.20 -7.47 -4.17
C PHE A 194 -3.56 -8.25 -2.89
N TRP A 195 -2.88 -9.36 -2.61
CA TRP A 195 -3.15 -10.20 -1.43
C TRP A 195 -3.23 -9.38 -0.13
N LEU A 196 -2.34 -8.40 0.06
CA LEU A 196 -2.32 -7.54 1.24
C LEU A 196 -3.62 -6.74 1.40
N ILE A 197 -4.23 -6.31 0.29
CA ILE A 197 -5.47 -5.55 0.30
C ILE A 197 -6.64 -6.42 0.74
N TYR A 198 -6.67 -7.68 0.33
CA TYR A 198 -7.66 -8.64 0.83
C TYR A 198 -7.50 -8.89 2.33
N ILE A 199 -6.26 -8.95 2.84
CA ILE A 199 -5.99 -9.02 4.28
C ILE A 199 -6.53 -7.78 5.01
N ILE A 200 -6.32 -6.57 4.45
CA ILE A 200 -6.86 -5.33 5.01
C ILE A 200 -8.39 -5.35 5.06
N ILE A 201 -9.05 -5.83 3.99
CA ILE A 201 -10.51 -5.97 3.96
C ILE A 201 -10.96 -6.91 5.08
N SER A 202 -10.33 -8.07 5.25
CA SER A 202 -10.62 -9.03 6.31
C SER A 202 -10.43 -8.42 7.71
N LEU A 203 -9.36 -7.65 7.93
CA LEU A 203 -9.16 -6.92 9.19
C LEU A 203 -10.24 -5.85 9.40
N TYR A 204 -10.67 -5.16 8.35
CA TYR A 204 -11.69 -4.10 8.45
C TYR A 204 -13.06 -4.67 8.82
N VAL A 205 -13.37 -5.91 8.43
CA VAL A 205 -14.60 -6.59 8.86
C VAL A 205 -14.69 -6.63 10.39
N ILE A 206 -13.59 -6.88 11.10
CA ILE A 206 -13.60 -7.02 12.57
C ILE A 206 -13.37 -5.71 13.33
N VAL A 207 -12.97 -4.62 12.66
CA VAL A 207 -12.63 -3.33 13.32
C VAL A 207 -13.74 -2.80 14.25
N PRO A 208 -15.04 -2.78 13.89
CA PRO A 208 -16.07 -2.25 14.79
C PRO A 208 -16.10 -2.96 16.14
N PHE A 209 -15.95 -4.30 16.14
CA PHE A 209 -15.95 -5.11 17.35
C PHE A 209 -14.66 -4.92 18.15
N LEU A 210 -13.51 -4.88 17.46
CA LEU A 210 -12.23 -4.57 18.10
C LEU A 210 -12.25 -3.20 18.77
N ARG A 211 -12.90 -2.19 18.19
CA ARG A 211 -13.05 -0.88 18.84
C ARG A 211 -13.80 -0.96 20.16
N TYR A 212 -14.87 -1.73 20.23
CA TYR A 212 -15.61 -1.93 21.48
C TYR A 212 -14.75 -2.69 22.50
N MET A 213 -14.07 -3.76 22.08
CA MET A 213 -13.16 -4.53 22.95
C MET A 213 -12.01 -3.68 23.50
N LEU A 214 -11.44 -2.79 22.68
CA LEU A 214 -10.23 -2.03 23.01
C LEU A 214 -10.50 -0.65 23.64
N LYS A 215 -11.76 -0.19 23.67
CA LYS A 215 -12.14 1.17 24.10
C LYS A 215 -11.64 1.48 25.50
N ASP A 216 -11.97 0.61 26.45
CA ASP A 216 -11.73 0.80 27.88
C ASP A 216 -10.65 -0.18 28.42
N MET A 217 -9.94 -0.86 27.51
CA MET A 217 -8.89 -1.81 27.88
C MET A 217 -7.68 -1.05 28.46
N PRO A 218 -7.26 -1.33 29.70
CA PRO A 218 -6.08 -0.70 30.29
C PRO A 218 -4.81 -1.00 29.47
N TYR A 219 -3.88 -0.04 29.40
CA TYR A 219 -2.64 -0.21 28.63
C TYR A 219 -1.84 -1.47 29.00
N LYS A 220 -1.82 -1.85 30.28
CA LYS A 220 -1.18 -3.10 30.75
C LYS A 220 -1.83 -4.34 30.14
N VAL A 221 -3.17 -4.39 30.10
CA VAL A 221 -3.93 -5.50 29.52
C VAL A 221 -3.74 -5.57 28.01
N LEU A 222 -3.75 -4.42 27.32
CA LEU A 222 -3.43 -4.36 25.90
C LEU A 222 -2.00 -4.84 25.60
N THR A 223 -1.05 -4.47 26.46
CA THR A 223 0.34 -4.95 26.35
C THR A 223 0.40 -6.47 26.54
N SER A 224 -0.31 -7.02 27.53
CA SER A 224 -0.42 -8.47 27.74
C SER A 224 -1.03 -9.17 26.52
N LEU A 225 -2.08 -8.62 25.91
CA LEU A 225 -2.69 -9.17 24.69
C LEU A 225 -1.66 -9.25 23.55
N VAL A 226 -0.95 -8.15 23.27
CA VAL A 226 0.10 -8.11 22.23
C VAL A 226 1.20 -9.11 22.54
N SER A 227 1.65 -9.20 23.79
CA SER A 227 2.68 -10.16 24.21
C SER A 227 2.23 -11.61 24.03
N VAL A 228 0.99 -11.95 24.40
CA VAL A 228 0.44 -13.31 24.23
C VAL A 228 0.32 -13.66 22.74
N MET A 229 -0.16 -12.74 21.90
CA MET A 229 -0.23 -12.98 20.46
C MET A 229 1.17 -13.19 19.86
N PHE A 230 2.17 -12.43 20.32
CA PHE A 230 3.55 -12.59 19.88
C PHE A 230 4.16 -13.91 20.35
N ILE A 231 3.94 -14.32 21.60
CA ILE A 231 4.37 -15.63 22.10
C ILE A 231 3.70 -16.74 21.30
N TYR A 232 2.39 -16.64 21.06
CA TYR A 232 1.64 -17.60 20.25
C TYR A 232 2.20 -17.71 18.83
N TYR A 233 2.55 -16.57 18.21
CA TYR A 233 3.24 -16.53 16.93
C TYR A 233 4.60 -17.26 16.99
N LEU A 234 5.41 -17.04 18.02
CA LEU A 234 6.70 -17.73 18.17
C LEU A 234 6.52 -19.24 18.38
N LEU A 235 5.52 -19.67 19.17
CA LEU A 235 5.21 -21.08 19.38
C LEU A 235 4.80 -21.76 18.07
N THR A 236 3.89 -21.17 17.30
CA THR A 236 3.44 -21.71 16.01
C THR A 236 4.54 -21.69 14.94
N ARG A 237 5.49 -20.75 15.02
CA ARG A 237 6.59 -20.69 14.07
C ARG A 237 7.73 -21.67 14.36
N PHE A 238 8.07 -21.89 15.63
CA PHE A 238 9.28 -22.62 16.01
C PHE A 238 9.05 -23.96 16.71
N ILE A 239 7.84 -24.21 17.23
CA ILE A 239 7.57 -25.37 18.09
C ILE A 239 6.41 -26.20 17.55
N ILE A 240 5.28 -25.56 17.24
CA ILE A 240 4.02 -26.23 16.89
C ILE A 240 3.88 -26.29 15.37
N ASN A 241 3.30 -27.37 14.86
CA ASN A 241 3.00 -27.50 13.44
C ASN A 241 1.97 -26.44 13.00
N GLU A 242 2.37 -25.54 12.09
CA GLU A 242 1.51 -24.49 11.54
C GLU A 242 0.26 -25.04 10.82
N SER A 243 0.32 -26.26 10.28
CA SER A 243 -0.86 -26.92 9.70
C SER A 243 -1.93 -27.26 10.75
N ALA A 244 -1.52 -27.49 11.99
CA ALA A 244 -2.42 -27.74 13.11
C ALA A 244 -2.90 -26.44 13.78
N MET A 245 -2.08 -25.38 13.72
CA MET A 245 -2.38 -24.07 14.30
C MET A 245 -2.06 -22.95 13.30
N PRO A 246 -2.93 -22.72 12.31
CA PRO A 246 -2.64 -21.79 11.22
C PRO A 246 -2.56 -20.35 11.73
N MET A 247 -1.48 -19.66 11.35
CA MET A 247 -1.19 -18.33 11.88
C MET A 247 -1.40 -17.20 10.86
N HIS A 248 -1.67 -17.49 9.59
CA HIS A 248 -1.69 -16.48 8.52
C HIS A 248 -2.56 -15.24 8.85
N PHE A 249 -3.87 -15.38 9.08
CA PHE A 249 -4.71 -14.24 9.44
C PHE A 249 -4.38 -13.66 10.83
N SER A 250 -4.09 -14.54 11.80
CA SER A 250 -3.79 -14.18 13.18
C SER A 250 -2.51 -13.34 13.32
N PHE A 251 -1.51 -13.57 12.47
CA PHE A 251 -0.30 -12.77 12.34
C PHE A 251 -0.63 -11.35 11.89
N TRP A 252 -1.42 -11.20 10.83
CA TRP A 252 -1.81 -9.87 10.35
C TRP A 252 -2.69 -9.13 11.35
N LEU A 253 -3.57 -9.84 12.07
CA LEU A 253 -4.33 -9.29 13.18
C LEU A 253 -3.41 -8.83 14.33
N MET A 254 -2.40 -9.61 14.66
CA MET A 254 -1.38 -9.24 15.64
C MET A 254 -0.67 -7.95 15.22
N MET A 255 -0.18 -7.85 13.99
CA MET A 255 0.48 -6.63 13.48
C MET A 255 -0.45 -5.42 13.49
N PHE A 256 -1.74 -5.62 13.20
CA PHE A 256 -2.76 -4.59 13.24
C PHE A 256 -2.98 -4.06 14.68
N ILE A 257 -3.12 -4.96 15.66
CA ILE A 257 -3.27 -4.59 17.08
C ILE A 257 -1.95 -3.99 17.63
N MET A 258 -0.79 -4.52 17.24
CA MET A 258 0.52 -3.97 17.59
C MET A 258 0.65 -2.51 17.14
N GLY A 259 0.17 -2.17 15.95
CA GLY A 259 0.12 -0.79 15.48
C GLY A 259 -0.72 0.12 16.38
N TYR A 260 -1.88 -0.35 16.83
CA TYR A 260 -2.72 0.37 17.81
C TYR A 260 -2.05 0.52 19.17
N TRP A 261 -1.49 -0.56 19.70
CA TRP A 261 -0.72 -0.56 20.95
C TRP A 261 0.46 0.41 20.87
N TYR A 262 1.22 0.38 19.77
CA TYR A 262 2.36 1.28 19.60
C TYR A 262 1.91 2.74 19.42
N GLY A 263 0.77 3.00 18.80
CA GLY A 263 0.18 4.33 18.67
C GLY A 263 -0.26 4.98 20.00
N ARG A 264 -0.30 4.24 21.11
CA ARG A 264 -0.62 4.77 22.45
C ARG A 264 0.48 5.70 22.97
N SER A 265 0.08 6.74 23.70
CA SER A 265 1.00 7.68 24.36
C SER A 265 1.91 7.00 25.38
N GLU A 266 1.37 6.00 26.07
CA GLU A 266 2.03 5.24 27.13
C GLU A 266 3.23 4.44 26.60
N THR A 267 3.23 4.10 25.30
CA THR A 267 4.29 3.34 24.65
C THR A 267 5.53 4.19 24.37
N ARG A 268 5.40 5.52 24.29
CA ARG A 268 6.50 6.43 23.91
C ARG A 268 7.74 6.33 24.82
N LYS A 269 7.55 5.93 26.08
CA LYS A 269 8.67 5.72 27.03
C LYS A 269 9.59 4.54 26.65
N TYR A 270 9.13 3.65 25.77
CA TYR A 270 9.88 2.49 25.29
C TYR A 270 10.56 2.72 23.94
N ASP A 271 10.49 3.93 23.37
CA ASP A 271 11.00 4.20 22.02
C ASP A 271 12.48 3.87 21.88
N ASN A 272 13.31 4.23 22.85
CA ASN A 272 14.75 3.94 22.81
C ASN A 272 15.03 2.44 22.77
N ILE A 273 14.32 1.67 23.60
CA ILE A 273 14.48 0.22 23.68
C ILE A 273 13.94 -0.43 22.40
N ALA A 274 12.78 0.00 21.90
CA ALA A 274 12.21 -0.48 20.65
C ALA A 274 13.13 -0.21 19.45
N ILE A 275 13.77 0.95 19.39
CA ILE A 275 14.78 1.28 18.36
C ILE A 275 15.98 0.32 18.49
N LEU A 276 16.53 0.16 19.69
CA LEU A 276 17.68 -0.72 19.92
C LEU A 276 17.35 -2.18 19.53
N VAL A 277 16.24 -2.71 20.01
CA VAL A 277 15.78 -4.08 19.70
C VAL A 277 15.50 -4.24 18.22
N GLY A 278 14.88 -3.24 17.57
CA GLY A 278 14.62 -3.27 16.13
C GLY A 278 15.90 -3.24 15.29
N LEU A 279 16.91 -2.44 15.68
CA LEU A 279 18.22 -2.42 15.04
C LEU A 279 18.95 -3.75 15.20
N LEU A 280 18.96 -4.31 16.42
CA LEU A 280 19.54 -5.63 16.68
C LEU A 280 18.84 -6.71 15.85
N ALA A 281 17.52 -6.69 15.78
CA ALA A 281 16.76 -7.65 14.98
C ALA A 281 17.06 -7.53 13.48
N ALA A 282 17.20 -6.30 12.95
CA ALA A 282 17.61 -6.05 11.57
C ALA A 282 19.02 -6.60 11.28
N ILE A 283 19.98 -6.40 12.19
CA ILE A 283 21.34 -6.94 12.06
C ILE A 283 21.32 -8.47 12.11
N LEU A 284 20.63 -9.06 13.09
CA LEU A 284 20.47 -10.51 13.23
C LEU A 284 19.79 -11.11 12.01
N PHE A 285 18.84 -10.40 11.41
CA PHE A 285 18.17 -10.82 10.17
C PHE A 285 19.17 -10.91 9.01
N GLY A 286 20.07 -9.94 8.87
CA GLY A 286 21.12 -9.98 7.86
C GLY A 286 22.13 -11.10 8.09
N ILE A 287 22.50 -11.36 9.34
CA ILE A 287 23.36 -12.50 9.70
C ILE A 287 22.66 -13.81 9.35
N TYR A 288 21.38 -13.96 9.71
CA TYR A 288 20.56 -15.13 9.39
C TYR A 288 20.51 -15.39 7.87
N LEU A 289 20.22 -14.37 7.06
CA LEU A 289 20.19 -14.49 5.61
C LEU A 289 21.55 -14.89 5.02
N LYS A 290 22.66 -14.47 5.62
CA LYS A 290 24.01 -14.83 5.17
C LYS A 290 24.37 -16.28 5.53
N LEU A 291 23.94 -16.75 6.70
CA LEU A 291 24.25 -18.10 7.18
C LEU A 291 23.36 -19.18 6.54
N ARG A 292 22.17 -18.79 6.05
CA ARG A 292 21.28 -19.70 5.34
C ARG A 292 21.85 -20.04 3.97
N THR A 293 21.88 -21.33 3.63
CA THR A 293 22.22 -21.81 2.29
C THR A 293 20.95 -21.90 1.44
N GLY A 294 21.03 -21.41 0.19
CA GLY A 294 19.92 -21.42 -0.76
C GLY A 294 19.04 -20.16 -0.76
N LEU A 295 18.28 -19.98 -1.84
CA LEU A 295 17.29 -18.92 -1.96
C LEU A 295 16.09 -19.27 -1.08
N PRO A 296 15.59 -18.35 -0.24
CA PRO A 296 14.32 -18.55 0.43
C PRO A 296 13.22 -18.61 -0.64
N ASP A 297 12.67 -19.80 -0.88
CA ASP A 297 11.43 -19.94 -1.66
C ASP A 297 10.23 -19.42 -0.85
N ASP A 298 10.30 -19.48 0.48
CA ASP A 298 9.27 -18.99 1.41
C ASP A 298 9.81 -17.89 2.35
N PHE A 299 9.34 -16.66 2.12
CA PHE A 299 9.50 -15.52 3.04
C PHE A 299 8.90 -15.78 4.43
N ASP A 300 8.08 -16.83 4.60
CA ASP A 300 7.37 -17.16 5.85
C ASP A 300 8.30 -17.48 7.03
N SER A 301 9.52 -17.93 6.73
CA SER A 301 10.57 -18.20 7.72
C SER A 301 11.23 -16.97 8.33
N GLU A 302 11.03 -15.80 7.73
CA GLU A 302 11.85 -14.62 7.96
C GLU A 302 11.19 -13.58 8.88
N TYR A 303 9.89 -13.75 9.15
CA TYR A 303 9.04 -12.82 9.87
C TYR A 303 9.36 -12.56 11.36
N PRO A 304 9.94 -13.49 12.18
CA PRO A 304 10.12 -13.24 13.61
C PRO A 304 11.04 -12.07 13.95
N LEU A 305 12.12 -11.87 13.19
CA LEU A 305 13.05 -10.75 13.38
C LEU A 305 12.52 -9.46 12.72
N ILE A 306 11.65 -9.59 11.72
CA ILE A 306 11.05 -8.43 11.04
C ILE A 306 10.01 -7.72 11.92
N ILE A 307 9.27 -8.43 12.77
CA ILE A 307 8.33 -7.80 13.71
C ILE A 307 9.00 -6.73 14.58
N PRO A 308 10.04 -7.04 15.38
CA PRO A 308 10.74 -6.04 16.17
C PRO A 308 11.45 -4.98 15.31
N ALA A 309 11.96 -5.34 14.13
CA ALA A 309 12.53 -4.36 13.20
C ALA A 309 11.48 -3.33 12.73
N SER A 310 10.28 -3.77 12.38
CA SER A 310 9.15 -2.92 11.96
C SER A 310 8.68 -2.01 13.10
N ILE A 311 8.60 -2.55 14.32
CA ILE A 311 8.33 -1.77 15.54
C ILE A 311 9.43 -0.72 15.74
N GLY A 312 10.70 -1.08 15.55
CA GLY A 312 11.83 -0.16 15.63
C GLY A 312 11.75 0.98 14.61
N ILE A 313 11.35 0.70 13.37
CA ILE A 313 11.13 1.74 12.36
C ILE A 313 10.02 2.70 12.81
N MET A 314 8.88 2.16 13.27
CA MET A 314 7.79 2.97 13.81
C MET A 314 8.27 3.83 15.00
N ALA A 315 9.07 3.24 15.92
CA ALA A 315 9.69 3.91 17.05
C ALA A 315 10.54 5.13 16.66
N ILE A 316 11.38 4.99 15.63
CA ILE A 316 12.20 6.08 15.10
C ILE A 316 11.31 7.28 14.73
N PHE A 317 10.25 7.03 13.95
CA PHE A 317 9.38 8.11 13.48
C PHE A 317 8.57 8.76 14.60
N PHE A 318 8.05 7.99 15.55
CA PHE A 318 7.34 8.58 16.68
C PHE A 318 8.27 9.35 17.62
N LYS A 319 9.49 8.87 17.86
CA LYS A 319 10.49 9.62 18.64
C LYS A 319 10.84 10.95 17.96
N LEU A 320 10.88 10.96 16.63
CA LEU A 320 11.14 12.15 15.83
C LEU A 320 9.88 12.99 15.56
N GLN A 321 8.69 12.62 16.04
CA GLN A 321 7.42 13.20 15.59
C GLN A 321 7.34 14.73 15.71
N ASN A 322 7.95 15.31 16.76
CA ASN A 322 7.96 16.76 16.99
C ASN A 322 8.93 17.52 16.06
N ARG A 323 9.83 16.79 15.37
CA ARG A 323 10.78 17.33 14.37
C ARG A 323 10.31 17.12 12.93
N LEU A 324 9.29 16.27 12.72
CA LEU A 324 8.77 15.97 11.38
C LEU A 324 7.94 17.14 10.87
N LYS A 325 8.38 17.74 9.77
CA LYS A 325 7.70 18.88 9.14
C LYS A 325 6.56 18.40 8.23
N ASN A 326 5.58 19.27 8.02
CA ASN A 326 4.51 19.04 7.07
C ASN A 326 4.99 19.36 5.65
N VAL A 327 5.67 18.40 5.00
CA VAL A 327 6.22 18.58 3.65
C VAL A 327 5.17 18.23 2.58
N TYR A 328 4.99 19.10 1.59
CA TYR A 328 4.01 18.92 0.51
C TYR A 328 4.14 17.57 -0.22
N LEU A 329 5.35 17.22 -0.66
CA LEU A 329 5.57 15.97 -1.39
C LEU A 329 5.23 14.74 -0.53
N ILE A 330 5.53 14.80 0.77
CA ILE A 330 5.22 13.74 1.73
C ILE A 330 3.71 13.60 1.89
N ARG A 331 3.00 14.72 2.02
CA ARG A 331 1.54 14.77 2.06
C ARG A 331 0.90 14.16 0.80
N LEU A 332 1.48 14.44 -0.36
CA LEU A 332 0.97 14.00 -1.66
C LEU A 332 1.15 12.49 -1.83
N ILE A 333 2.36 11.97 -1.59
CA ILE A 333 2.63 10.52 -1.66
C ILE A 333 1.79 9.77 -0.62
N SER A 334 1.73 10.26 0.62
CA SER A 334 0.90 9.64 1.67
C SER A 334 -0.58 9.59 1.28
N LYS A 335 -1.11 10.65 0.64
CA LYS A 335 -2.50 10.70 0.17
C LYS A 335 -2.81 9.58 -0.83
N TYR A 336 -1.92 9.35 -1.78
CA TYR A 336 -2.08 8.36 -2.85
C TYR A 336 -1.39 7.02 -2.57
N SER A 337 -0.86 6.82 -1.35
CA SER A 337 -0.12 5.62 -0.96
C SER A 337 -0.86 4.31 -1.26
N TYR A 338 -2.18 4.27 -1.01
CA TYR A 338 -3.02 3.11 -1.33
C TYR A 338 -3.09 2.84 -2.85
N GLY A 339 -3.34 3.88 -3.65
CA GLY A 339 -3.35 3.75 -5.12
C GLY A 339 -1.96 3.40 -5.69
N ILE A 340 -0.88 3.92 -5.09
CA ILE A 340 0.50 3.56 -5.44
C ILE A 340 0.73 2.06 -5.21
N ILE A 341 0.34 1.53 -4.04
CA ILE A 341 0.45 0.10 -3.74
C ILE A 341 -0.39 -0.74 -4.72
N LEU A 342 -1.54 -0.27 -5.20
CA LEU A 342 -2.29 -1.00 -6.21
C LEU A 342 -1.62 -0.95 -7.59
N VAL A 343 -1.09 0.19 -8.01
CA VAL A 343 -0.67 0.40 -9.41
C VAL A 343 0.79 0.10 -9.71
N HIS A 344 1.66 0.01 -8.70
CA HIS A 344 3.10 -0.02 -8.92
C HIS A 344 3.57 -1.17 -9.83
N MET A 345 2.94 -2.34 -9.79
CA MET A 345 3.29 -3.44 -10.69
C MET A 345 2.98 -3.14 -12.15
N LEU A 346 1.93 -2.37 -12.47
CA LEU A 346 1.71 -1.87 -13.84
C LEU A 346 2.86 -0.98 -14.27
N VAL A 347 3.28 -0.05 -13.42
CA VAL A 347 4.37 0.87 -13.74
C VAL A 347 5.69 0.12 -13.92
N ILE A 348 5.99 -0.85 -13.06
CA ILE A 348 7.17 -1.71 -13.20
C ILE A 348 7.12 -2.46 -14.54
N ASN A 349 6.01 -3.13 -14.85
CA ASN A 349 5.94 -4.01 -16.02
C ASN A 349 5.83 -3.26 -17.35
N PHE A 350 5.13 -2.12 -17.40
CA PHE A 350 4.81 -1.43 -18.65
C PHE A 350 5.57 -0.12 -18.85
N ALA A 351 6.08 0.52 -17.80
CA ALA A 351 6.93 1.70 -17.95
C ALA A 351 8.42 1.34 -17.77
N VAL A 352 8.76 0.75 -16.62
CA VAL A 352 10.16 0.50 -16.28
C VAL A 352 10.76 -0.60 -17.15
N LYS A 353 10.14 -1.80 -17.18
CA LYS A 353 10.67 -2.94 -17.94
C LYS A 353 10.79 -2.66 -19.44
N LEU A 354 9.80 -1.99 -20.03
CA LEU A 354 9.79 -1.71 -21.46
C LEU A 354 10.79 -0.62 -21.89
N TYR A 355 10.92 0.46 -21.11
CA TYR A 355 11.66 1.65 -21.59
C TYR A 355 12.96 1.94 -20.84
N ILE A 356 13.10 1.46 -19.61
CA ILE A 356 14.14 1.92 -18.68
C ILE A 356 15.10 0.79 -18.33
N TYR A 357 14.59 -0.43 -18.24
CA TYR A 357 15.34 -1.59 -17.77
C TYR A 357 16.53 -1.96 -18.67
N LYS A 358 16.41 -1.70 -19.98
CA LYS A 358 17.53 -1.81 -20.95
C LYS A 358 18.72 -0.91 -20.60
N TYR A 359 18.47 0.22 -19.93
CA TYR A 359 19.47 1.24 -19.64
C TYR A 359 19.89 1.28 -18.17
N PHE A 360 19.02 0.81 -17.26
CA PHE A 360 19.21 0.88 -15.81
C PHE A 360 18.59 -0.34 -15.12
N SER A 361 19.12 -1.54 -15.34
CA SER A 361 18.71 -2.71 -14.54
C SER A 361 19.21 -2.58 -13.10
N ALA A 362 18.40 -3.04 -12.13
CA ALA A 362 18.75 -3.00 -10.71
C ALA A 362 20.01 -3.81 -10.39
N LEU A 363 20.28 -4.86 -11.18
CA LEU A 363 21.34 -5.83 -10.93
C LEU A 363 22.47 -5.79 -11.98
N TYR A 364 22.18 -5.44 -13.24
CA TYR A 364 23.18 -5.34 -14.31
C TYR A 364 24.21 -4.21 -14.08
N TYR A 365 23.83 -3.14 -13.37
CA TYR A 365 24.69 -1.99 -13.05
C TYR A 365 25.07 -1.90 -11.57
N GLN A 366 25.34 -3.05 -10.92
CA GLN A 366 25.88 -3.12 -9.55
C GLN A 366 25.02 -2.38 -8.48
N GLY A 367 23.69 -2.36 -8.63
CA GLY A 367 22.79 -1.78 -7.62
C GLY A 367 22.50 -0.29 -7.76
N LEU A 368 23.23 0.49 -8.57
CA LEU A 368 22.88 1.92 -8.80
C LEU A 368 21.56 2.07 -9.56
N GLY A 369 21.26 1.14 -10.46
CA GLY A 369 19.98 1.07 -11.16
C GLY A 369 18.79 0.87 -10.21
N PHE A 370 18.99 0.20 -9.07
CA PHE A 370 17.91 -0.08 -8.12
C PHE A 370 17.29 1.20 -7.55
N VAL A 371 18.11 2.12 -7.04
CA VAL A 371 17.63 3.39 -6.46
C VAL A 371 16.87 4.22 -7.50
N LEU A 372 17.40 4.30 -8.72
CA LEU A 372 16.77 5.00 -9.83
C LEU A 372 15.42 4.36 -10.20
N ILE A 373 15.36 3.03 -10.31
CA ILE A 373 14.11 2.32 -10.63
C ILE A 373 13.08 2.51 -9.51
N VAL A 374 13.46 2.45 -8.24
CA VAL A 374 12.53 2.70 -7.11
C VAL A 374 11.95 4.11 -7.22
N LEU A 375 12.79 5.13 -7.46
CA LEU A 375 12.33 6.52 -7.59
C LEU A 375 11.41 6.71 -8.79
N ILE A 376 11.79 6.17 -9.96
CA ILE A 376 10.97 6.27 -11.17
C ILE A 376 9.65 5.53 -11.00
N THR A 377 9.67 4.34 -10.40
CA THR A 377 8.46 3.57 -10.11
C THR A 377 7.57 4.32 -9.14
N LEU A 378 8.12 4.92 -8.08
CA LEU A 378 7.34 5.71 -7.11
C LEU A 378 6.68 6.92 -7.78
N ILE A 379 7.43 7.67 -8.61
CA ILE A 379 6.92 8.85 -9.31
C ILE A 379 5.86 8.42 -10.34
N GLY A 380 6.15 7.43 -11.18
CA GLY A 380 5.20 6.91 -12.17
C GLY A 380 3.94 6.36 -11.52
N SER A 381 4.07 5.68 -10.37
CA SER A 381 2.92 5.16 -9.62
C SER A 381 2.13 6.27 -8.95
N LEU A 382 2.77 7.31 -8.43
CA LEU A 382 2.08 8.48 -7.88
C LEU A 382 1.26 9.19 -8.97
N ILE A 383 1.87 9.39 -10.14
CA ILE A 383 1.21 10.01 -11.30
C ILE A 383 0.01 9.16 -11.72
N THR A 384 0.22 7.86 -11.93
CA THR A 384 -0.84 6.95 -12.39
C THR A 384 -1.95 6.82 -11.35
N ALA A 385 -1.60 6.73 -10.05
CA ALA A 385 -2.58 6.69 -8.97
C ALA A 385 -3.37 7.99 -8.86
N TYR A 386 -2.73 9.15 -9.05
CA TYR A 386 -3.43 10.43 -9.10
C TYR A 386 -4.51 10.44 -10.19
N PHE A 387 -4.18 9.95 -11.39
CA PHE A 387 -5.15 9.90 -12.50
C PHE A 387 -6.28 8.91 -12.20
N ILE A 388 -5.96 7.66 -11.87
CA ILE A 388 -6.98 6.63 -11.63
C ILE A 388 -7.92 7.04 -10.48
N ASP A 389 -7.37 7.55 -9.38
CA ASP A 389 -8.17 7.91 -8.22
C ASP A 389 -9.09 9.11 -8.49
N ASN A 390 -8.61 10.13 -9.19
CA ASN A 390 -9.40 11.34 -9.42
C ASN A 390 -10.35 11.24 -10.62
N ILE A 391 -10.02 10.45 -11.62
CA ILE A 391 -10.84 10.25 -12.82
C ILE A 391 -11.80 9.08 -12.63
N PHE A 392 -11.43 7.99 -11.96
CA PHE A 392 -12.31 6.80 -11.88
C PHE A 392 -12.85 6.58 -10.46
N VAL A 393 -11.97 6.52 -9.45
CA VAL A 393 -12.37 6.13 -8.09
C VAL A 393 -13.29 7.17 -7.43
N ASN A 394 -12.89 8.43 -7.41
CA ASN A 394 -13.63 9.51 -6.75
C ASN A 394 -15.02 9.79 -7.38
N PRO A 395 -15.18 9.75 -8.71
CA PRO A 395 -16.48 9.87 -9.36
C PRO A 395 -17.39 8.67 -9.06
N ILE A 396 -16.91 7.44 -9.28
CA ILE A 396 -17.69 6.22 -9.04
C ILE A 396 -18.11 6.11 -7.57
N THR A 397 -17.19 6.39 -6.64
CA THR A 397 -17.49 6.38 -5.20
C THR A 397 -18.60 7.38 -4.83
N ALA A 398 -18.64 8.53 -5.49
CA ALA A 398 -19.66 9.52 -5.20
C ALA A 398 -21.02 9.23 -5.84
N LEU A 399 -21.03 8.62 -7.04
CA LEU A 399 -22.25 8.12 -7.66
C LEU A 399 -22.89 7.07 -6.75
N LEU A 400 -22.13 6.03 -6.38
CA LEU A 400 -22.59 5.00 -5.45
C LEU A 400 -22.99 5.61 -4.10
N GLY A 401 -22.25 6.60 -3.60
CA GLY A 401 -22.54 7.29 -2.35
C GLY A 401 -23.83 8.13 -2.32
N ARG A 402 -24.30 8.64 -3.49
CA ARG A 402 -25.53 9.45 -3.63
C ARG A 402 -26.80 8.59 -3.51
N ASP A 403 -26.82 7.41 -4.10
CA ASP A 403 -27.97 6.48 -4.03
C ASP A 403 -28.32 6.11 -2.58
N PHE A 404 -27.30 6.01 -1.73
CA PHE A 404 -27.48 5.70 -0.31
C PHE A 404 -27.81 6.92 0.57
N LYS A 405 -27.85 8.16 0.04
CA LYS A 405 -28.35 9.34 0.77
C LYS A 405 -29.82 9.62 0.45
N GLN A 406 -30.31 9.22 -0.72
CA GLN A 406 -31.72 9.35 -1.10
C GLN A 406 -32.64 8.29 -0.47
N ARG A 407 -32.09 7.23 0.12
CA ARG A 407 -32.84 6.19 0.86
C ARG A 407 -32.86 6.41 2.40
N ARG A 408 -32.87 7.65 2.86
CA ARG A 408 -33.02 8.00 4.29
C ARG A 408 -34.27 8.84 4.49
#